data_AF-A0A0Q4XX59-F1
#
_entry.id   AF-A0A0Q4XX59-F1
#
_cell.length_a   1.000
_cell.length_b   1.000
_cell.length_c   1.000
_cell.angle_alpha   90.00
_cell.angle_beta   90.00
_cell.angle_gamma   90.00
#
_symmetry.space_group_name_H-M   'P 1'
#
loop_
_entity.id
_entity.type
_entity.pdbx_description
1 polymer ?
#
loop_
_entity_poly.entity_id
_entity_poly.type
_entity_poly.pdbx_seq_one_letter_code
_entity_poly.pdbx_strand_id
1 'polypeptide(L)'
;MASGFEHILHWRLLSGSHPFPGPDGGTCINEAAVVAAGLPYRSIRSSSDCPPCFSKPLAAYALGLNDAMPDHQRSRLMAFVLRLSGSADTAEIEEQRTRFLALESIRRILPPLLDRAGFADLAARCDEAQDLDAGLLAAQAAAWRGGTVAQAASQQRDWRRGALASAIARSAVAAVKSATDARSAAEVAEGASPFTEGVWDSAATILDEALTIGRQAPDIDLVQAQERLDAARASAS
;
A
#
# COMPACT_ATOMS: atom_id res chain seq x y z
N MET A 1 -5.71 -5.39 -29.15
CA MET A 1 -5.24 -4.33 -28.22
C MET A 1 -4.83 -4.88 -26.84
N ALA A 2 -4.51 -6.17 -26.69
CA ALA A 2 -4.07 -6.75 -25.41
C ALA A 2 -2.54 -6.87 -25.26
N SER A 3 -1.77 -6.78 -26.36
CA SER A 3 -0.34 -7.12 -26.35
C SER A 3 0.57 -6.12 -25.63
N GLY A 4 0.21 -4.84 -25.57
CA GLY A 4 1.04 -3.81 -24.93
C GLY A 4 1.07 -3.92 -23.41
N PHE A 5 -0.09 -4.21 -22.79
CA PHE A 5 -0.18 -4.35 -21.34
C PHE A 5 0.51 -5.63 -20.85
N GLU A 6 0.40 -6.74 -21.58
CA GLU A 6 1.10 -8.00 -21.27
C GLU A 6 2.62 -7.81 -21.16
N HIS A 7 3.22 -6.90 -21.94
CA HIS A 7 4.66 -6.63 -21.87
C HIS A 7 5.08 -5.70 -20.73
N ILE A 8 4.21 -4.75 -20.35
CA ILE A 8 4.38 -3.97 -19.12
C ILE A 8 4.40 -4.92 -17.91
N LEU A 9 3.58 -5.98 -17.91
CA LEU A 9 3.56 -7.00 -16.84
C LEU A 9 4.86 -7.81 -16.71
N HIS A 10 5.74 -7.83 -17.72
CA HIS A 10 7.06 -8.47 -17.62
C HIS A 10 8.08 -7.62 -16.83
N TRP A 11 7.72 -6.41 -16.41
CA TRP A 11 8.56 -5.60 -15.54
C TRP A 11 8.52 -6.14 -14.11
N ARG A 12 9.68 -6.53 -13.57
CA ARG A 12 9.77 -7.06 -12.22
C ARG A 12 9.83 -5.94 -11.19
N LEU A 13 8.84 -5.91 -10.30
CA LEU A 13 8.88 -5.05 -9.11
C LEU A 13 9.71 -5.71 -7.98
N LEU A 14 10.60 -4.93 -7.39
CA LEU A 14 11.47 -5.28 -6.27
C LEU A 14 11.15 -4.41 -5.04
N SER A 15 11.37 -4.95 -3.85
CA SER A 15 11.28 -4.20 -2.59
C SER A 15 12.46 -3.25 -2.42
N GLY A 16 12.23 -2.08 -1.82
CA GLY A 16 13.28 -1.10 -1.57
C GLY A 16 13.63 -0.27 -2.81
N SER A 17 14.65 0.57 -2.68
CA SER A 17 15.06 1.55 -3.69
C SER A 17 16.25 1.09 -4.52
N HIS A 18 16.31 1.45 -5.80
CA HIS A 18 17.33 0.95 -6.72
C HIS A 18 18.12 2.08 -7.40
N PRO A 19 19.45 1.94 -7.57
CA PRO A 19 20.28 2.96 -8.22
C PRO A 19 20.04 3.06 -9.73
N PHE A 20 19.53 1.99 -10.36
CA PHE A 20 19.14 1.91 -11.77
C PHE A 20 18.19 0.71 -11.95
N PRO A 21 17.37 0.67 -13.02
CA PRO A 21 16.56 -0.51 -13.35
C PRO A 21 17.44 -1.70 -13.69
N GLY A 22 17.29 -2.83 -13.00
CA GLY A 22 18.02 -4.06 -13.35
C GLY A 22 17.63 -4.64 -14.72
N PRO A 23 18.28 -5.71 -15.20
CA PRO A 23 18.00 -6.33 -16.50
C PRO A 23 16.54 -6.79 -16.68
N ASP A 24 15.86 -7.16 -15.58
CA ASP A 24 14.43 -7.51 -15.58
C ASP A 24 13.50 -6.29 -15.39
N GLY A 25 14.05 -5.08 -15.43
CA GLY A 25 13.39 -3.87 -14.96
C GLY A 25 13.35 -3.76 -13.44
N GLY A 26 14.18 -4.50 -12.70
CA GLY A 26 14.12 -4.56 -11.24
C GLY A 26 14.14 -3.20 -10.54
N THR A 27 12.97 -2.70 -10.12
CA THR A 27 12.77 -1.42 -9.43
C THR A 27 11.55 -1.46 -8.51
N CYS A 28 11.35 -0.45 -7.65
CA CYS A 28 10.08 -0.30 -6.93
C CYS A 28 8.97 0.25 -7.84
N ILE A 29 7.71 0.16 -7.40
CA ILE A 29 6.55 0.66 -8.17
C ILE A 29 6.68 2.15 -8.59
N ASN A 30 7.19 3.01 -7.72
CA ASN A 30 7.33 4.44 -8.03
C ASN A 30 8.44 4.69 -9.04
N GLU A 31 9.55 3.95 -8.95
CA GLU A 31 10.63 3.98 -9.93
C GLU A 31 10.14 3.46 -11.29
N ALA A 32 9.34 2.39 -11.32
CA ALA A 32 8.68 1.91 -12.54
C ALA A 32 7.77 2.97 -13.16
N ALA A 33 7.00 3.70 -12.35
CA ALA A 33 6.14 4.80 -12.80
C ALA A 33 6.92 5.99 -13.35
N VAL A 34 8.09 6.31 -12.77
CA VAL A 34 9.02 7.32 -13.32
C VAL A 34 9.48 6.92 -14.72
N VAL A 35 9.90 5.67 -14.91
CA VAL A 35 10.35 5.15 -16.22
C VAL A 35 9.20 5.17 -17.24
N ALA A 36 8.03 4.63 -16.86
CA ALA A 36 6.88 4.55 -17.76
C ALA A 36 6.40 5.95 -18.22
N ALA A 37 6.48 6.95 -17.33
CA ALA A 37 6.16 8.33 -17.65
C ALA A 37 7.23 9.05 -18.49
N GLY A 38 8.39 8.43 -18.74
CA GLY A 38 9.49 9.04 -19.47
C GLY A 38 10.20 10.14 -18.68
N LEU A 39 10.10 10.10 -17.35
CA LEU A 39 10.75 11.06 -16.46
C LEU A 39 12.20 10.62 -16.19
N PRO A 40 13.10 11.56 -15.85
CA PRO A 40 14.47 11.22 -15.49
C PRO A 40 14.50 10.22 -14.33
N TYR A 41 15.18 9.08 -14.54
CA TYR A 41 15.30 8.05 -13.53
C TYR A 41 15.97 8.60 -12.27
N ARG A 42 15.45 8.19 -11.11
CA ARG A 42 16.08 8.41 -9.81
C ARG A 42 15.65 7.32 -8.84
N SER A 43 16.52 7.01 -7.89
CA SER A 43 16.16 6.13 -6.78
C SER A 43 15.10 6.77 -5.88
N ILE A 44 14.07 6.02 -5.51
CA ILE A 44 12.95 6.49 -4.68
C ILE A 44 12.97 5.71 -3.35
N ARG A 45 13.35 6.38 -2.26
CA ARG A 45 13.37 5.79 -0.90
C ARG A 45 12.12 6.16 -0.11
N SER A 46 11.50 7.29 -0.44
CA SER A 46 10.24 7.75 0.13
C SER A 46 9.41 8.51 -0.91
N SER A 47 8.16 8.81 -0.59
CA SER A 47 7.30 9.63 -1.44
C SER A 47 7.85 11.05 -1.65
N SER A 48 8.73 11.57 -0.78
CA SER A 48 9.37 12.87 -0.98
C SER A 48 10.42 12.87 -2.09
N ASP A 49 10.93 11.70 -2.47
CA ASP A 49 11.87 11.58 -3.59
C ASP A 49 11.14 11.57 -4.95
N CYS A 50 9.82 11.37 -4.96
CA CYS A 50 9.03 11.30 -6.18
C CYS A 50 9.01 12.67 -6.90
N PRO A 51 8.93 12.67 -8.25
CA PRO A 51 8.72 13.91 -8.99
C PRO A 51 7.45 14.67 -8.52
N PRO A 52 7.41 16.01 -8.60
CA PRO A 52 6.29 16.80 -8.08
C PRO A 52 4.92 16.48 -8.70
N CYS A 53 4.89 15.81 -9.86
CA CYS A 53 3.65 15.35 -10.48
C CYS A 53 3.04 14.10 -9.83
N PHE A 54 3.69 13.50 -8.83
CA PHE A 54 3.18 12.35 -8.09
C PHE A 54 2.46 12.83 -6.82
N SER A 55 1.25 12.31 -6.60
CA SER A 55 0.58 12.43 -5.30
C SER A 55 1.43 11.78 -4.21
N LYS A 56 1.83 12.58 -3.22
CA LYS A 56 2.61 12.10 -2.07
C LYS A 56 1.91 10.97 -1.30
N PRO A 57 0.62 11.04 -0.95
CA PRO A 57 -0.04 9.95 -0.23
C PRO A 57 -0.18 8.68 -1.08
N LEU A 58 -0.53 8.79 -2.36
CA LEU A 58 -0.64 7.62 -3.24
C LEU A 58 0.71 6.95 -3.46
N ALA A 59 1.77 7.73 -3.71
CA ALA A 59 3.13 7.22 -3.86
C ALA A 59 3.65 6.58 -2.56
N ALA A 60 3.29 7.12 -1.39
CA ALA A 60 3.68 6.57 -0.10
C ALA A 60 3.00 5.22 0.18
N TYR A 61 1.69 5.13 -0.05
CA TYR A 61 0.92 3.91 0.11
C TYR A 61 1.37 2.83 -0.87
N ALA A 62 1.51 3.18 -2.16
CA ALA A 62 1.98 2.28 -3.19
C ALA A 62 3.39 1.73 -2.90
N LEU A 63 4.31 2.58 -2.42
CA LEU A 63 5.65 2.15 -2.00
C LEU A 63 5.57 1.19 -0.81
N GLY A 64 4.72 1.48 0.19
CA GLY A 64 4.50 0.60 1.33
C GLY A 64 3.98 -0.78 0.90
N LEU A 65 3.00 -0.83 -0.01
CA LEU A 65 2.50 -2.09 -0.57
C LEU A 65 3.58 -2.83 -1.36
N ASN A 66 4.36 -2.12 -2.17
CA ASN A 66 5.46 -2.70 -2.93
C ASN A 66 6.49 -3.39 -2.02
N ASP A 67 6.87 -2.74 -0.92
CA ASP A 67 7.86 -3.25 0.02
C ASP A 67 7.31 -4.42 0.86
N ALA A 68 6.02 -4.39 1.20
CA ALA A 68 5.39 -5.39 2.05
C ALA A 68 4.87 -6.65 1.31
N MET A 69 4.42 -6.50 0.06
CA MET A 69 3.88 -7.62 -0.70
C MET A 69 4.96 -8.66 -1.01
N PRO A 70 4.68 -9.97 -0.86
CA PRO A 70 5.59 -11.01 -1.34
C PRO A 70 5.66 -11.01 -2.87
N ASP A 71 6.74 -11.55 -3.44
CA ASP A 71 7.04 -11.48 -4.88
C ASP A 71 5.88 -11.89 -5.79
N HIS A 72 5.17 -12.97 -5.45
CA HIS A 72 4.03 -13.48 -6.24
C HIS A 72 2.78 -12.57 -6.19
N GLN A 73 2.68 -11.70 -5.19
CA GLN A 73 1.60 -10.71 -5.07
C GLN A 73 2.00 -9.40 -5.74
N ARG A 74 3.27 -8.98 -5.59
CA ARG A 74 3.76 -7.64 -5.97
C ARG A 74 3.55 -7.28 -7.43
N SER A 75 3.65 -8.24 -8.35
CA SER A 75 3.48 -8.00 -9.80
C SER A 75 2.13 -7.36 -10.15
N ARG A 76 1.07 -7.59 -9.36
CA ARG A 76 -0.23 -6.94 -9.55
C ARG A 76 -0.16 -5.42 -9.50
N LEU A 77 0.82 -4.87 -8.78
CA LEU A 77 0.97 -3.42 -8.65
C LEU A 77 1.35 -2.74 -9.96
N MET A 78 1.81 -3.50 -10.97
CA MET A 78 2.03 -2.98 -12.32
C MET A 78 0.77 -2.36 -12.93
N ALA A 79 -0.42 -2.80 -12.51
CA ALA A 79 -1.69 -2.21 -12.95
C ALA A 79 -1.84 -0.72 -12.57
N PHE A 80 -1.08 -0.23 -11.59
CA PHE A 80 -1.15 1.16 -11.12
C PHE A 80 -0.03 2.05 -11.65
N VAL A 81 1.01 1.47 -12.26
CA VAL A 81 2.24 2.19 -12.66
C VAL A 81 1.94 3.42 -13.52
N LEU A 82 0.99 3.30 -14.46
CA LEU A 82 0.62 4.40 -15.36
C LEU A 82 -0.27 5.46 -14.71
N ARG A 83 -0.82 5.19 -13.52
CA ARG A 83 -1.76 6.07 -12.83
C ARG A 83 -1.11 6.91 -11.73
N LEU A 84 0.16 6.66 -11.41
CA LEU A 84 0.89 7.39 -10.37
C LEU A 84 1.48 8.70 -10.87
N SER A 85 2.04 8.74 -12.08
CA SER A 85 2.61 9.97 -12.65
C SER A 85 1.50 10.90 -13.12
N GLY A 86 1.52 12.15 -12.66
CA GLY A 86 0.46 13.12 -12.96
C GLY A 86 -0.73 13.10 -11.99
N SER A 87 -0.67 12.25 -10.96
CA SER A 87 -1.72 12.16 -9.93
C SER A 87 -1.70 13.29 -8.89
N ALA A 88 -0.62 14.08 -8.81
CA ALA A 88 -0.50 15.15 -7.81
C ALA A 88 -1.61 16.20 -7.94
N ASP A 89 -2.16 16.60 -6.80
CA ASP A 89 -3.24 17.57 -6.69
C ASP A 89 -2.97 18.61 -5.58
N THR A 90 -3.97 19.44 -5.33
CA THR A 90 -4.07 20.40 -4.23
C THR A 90 -3.95 19.72 -2.85
N ALA A 91 -3.51 20.48 -1.86
CA ALA A 91 -3.28 19.97 -0.51
C ALA A 91 -4.54 19.35 0.11
N GLU A 92 -5.70 19.93 -0.19
CA GLU A 92 -7.01 19.49 0.27
C GLU A 92 -7.37 18.10 -0.27
N ILE A 93 -7.08 17.85 -1.56
CA ILE A 93 -7.30 16.54 -2.17
C ILE A 93 -6.29 15.50 -1.63
N GLU A 94 -5.03 15.89 -1.42
CA GLU A 94 -4.03 14.98 -0.84
C GLU A 94 -4.35 14.63 0.62
N GLU A 95 -4.90 15.55 1.40
CA GLU A 95 -5.45 15.26 2.72
C GLU A 95 -6.63 14.29 2.62
N GLN A 96 -7.55 14.51 1.68
CA GLN A 96 -8.70 13.64 1.47
C GLN A 96 -8.28 12.21 1.11
N ARG A 97 -7.27 12.05 0.25
CA ARG A 97 -6.66 10.74 -0.06
C ARG A 97 -6.03 10.10 1.17
N THR A 98 -5.30 10.85 1.98
CA THR A 98 -4.68 10.33 3.22
C THR A 98 -5.75 9.81 4.18
N ARG A 99 -6.80 10.60 4.40
CA ARG A 99 -7.93 10.23 5.27
C ARG A 99 -8.68 9.01 4.74
N PHE A 100 -8.89 8.92 3.43
CA PHE A 100 -9.50 7.78 2.78
C PHE A 100 -8.68 6.49 2.97
N LEU A 101 -7.38 6.53 2.66
CA LEU A 101 -6.48 5.38 2.82
C LEU A 101 -6.47 4.87 4.27
N ALA A 102 -6.47 5.78 5.23
CA ALA A 102 -6.52 5.45 6.65
C ALA A 102 -7.85 4.79 7.05
N LEU A 103 -8.98 5.42 6.70
CA LEU A 103 -10.31 4.93 7.06
C LEU A 103 -10.58 3.57 6.43
N GLU A 104 -10.29 3.40 5.13
CA GLU A 104 -10.58 2.13 4.46
C GLU A 104 -9.64 1.00 4.91
N SER A 105 -8.41 1.31 5.32
CA SER A 105 -7.54 0.32 5.96
C SER A 105 -8.12 -0.13 7.31
N ILE A 106 -8.72 0.77 8.08
CA ILE A 106 -9.43 0.44 9.32
C ILE A 106 -10.66 -0.40 9.04
N ARG A 107 -11.50 -0.01 8.08
CA ARG A 107 -12.79 -0.65 7.79
C ARG A 107 -12.66 -1.99 7.09
N ARG A 108 -11.69 -2.16 6.21
CA ARG A 108 -11.62 -3.35 5.33
C ARG A 108 -10.57 -4.37 5.75
N ILE A 109 -9.53 -3.95 6.49
CA ILE A 109 -8.39 -4.83 6.82
C ILE A 109 -8.42 -5.26 8.28
N LEU A 110 -8.75 -4.36 9.22
CA LEU A 110 -8.76 -4.72 10.65
C LEU A 110 -9.88 -5.70 11.04
N PRO A 111 -11.13 -5.60 10.58
CA PRO A 111 -12.21 -6.44 11.11
C PRO A 111 -11.97 -7.94 10.93
N PRO A 112 -11.58 -8.44 9.74
CA PRO A 112 -11.30 -9.87 9.59
C PRO A 112 -10.18 -10.39 10.51
N LEU A 113 -9.15 -9.56 10.74
CA LEU A 113 -8.06 -9.88 11.67
C LEU A 113 -8.54 -9.92 13.13
N LEU A 114 -9.41 -8.97 13.51
CA LEU A 114 -10.01 -8.88 14.85
C LEU A 114 -10.95 -10.05 15.12
N ASP A 115 -11.78 -10.42 14.15
CA ASP A 115 -12.67 -11.59 14.22
C ASP A 115 -11.89 -12.88 14.40
N ARG A 116 -10.76 -13.04 13.71
CA ARG A 116 -9.86 -14.19 13.87
C ARG A 116 -9.37 -14.35 15.32
N ALA A 117 -9.23 -13.25 16.06
CA ALA A 117 -8.84 -13.27 17.48
C ALA A 117 -10.01 -13.29 18.46
N GLY A 118 -11.25 -13.33 17.96
CA GLY A 118 -12.48 -13.31 18.77
C GLY A 118 -12.82 -11.93 19.33
N PHE A 119 -12.34 -10.85 18.72
CA PHE A 119 -12.65 -9.47 19.13
C PHE A 119 -13.81 -8.87 18.31
N ALA A 120 -14.93 -9.59 18.23
CA ALA A 120 -16.07 -9.25 17.39
C ALA A 120 -16.65 -7.84 17.67
N ASP A 121 -16.62 -7.40 18.94
CA ASP A 121 -17.05 -6.04 19.31
C ASP A 121 -16.17 -4.95 18.69
N LEU A 122 -14.87 -5.19 18.60
CA LEU A 122 -13.93 -4.25 17.98
C LEU A 122 -13.96 -4.36 16.45
N ALA A 123 -14.16 -5.57 15.92
CA ALA A 123 -14.33 -5.77 14.48
C ALA A 123 -15.53 -4.97 13.95
N ALA A 124 -16.70 -5.10 14.59
CA ALA A 124 -17.90 -4.35 14.23
C ALA A 124 -17.67 -2.84 14.32
N ARG A 125 -17.02 -2.35 15.38
CA ARG A 125 -16.70 -0.92 15.53
C ARG A 125 -15.77 -0.38 14.44
N CYS A 126 -14.82 -1.18 13.97
CA CYS A 126 -13.95 -0.81 12.87
C CYS A 126 -14.71 -0.80 11.53
N ASP A 127 -15.54 -1.82 11.27
CA ASP A 127 -16.31 -1.95 10.02
C ASP A 127 -17.38 -0.85 9.88
N GLU A 128 -18.10 -0.57 10.96
CA GLU A 128 -19.21 0.39 11.00
C GLU A 128 -18.75 1.86 11.11
N ALA A 129 -17.44 2.12 11.22
CA ALA A 129 -16.88 3.47 11.36
C ALA A 129 -17.29 4.37 10.19
N GLN A 130 -18.15 5.37 10.46
CA GLN A 130 -18.66 6.29 9.45
C GLN A 130 -17.64 7.35 9.03
N ASP A 131 -16.68 7.64 9.90
CA ASP A 131 -15.63 8.61 9.68
C ASP A 131 -14.31 8.14 10.29
N LEU A 132 -13.25 8.88 9.96
CA LEU A 132 -11.90 8.57 10.42
C LEU A 132 -11.77 8.64 11.93
N ASP A 133 -12.44 9.56 12.62
CA ASP A 133 -12.30 9.72 14.07
C ASP A 133 -12.88 8.52 14.81
N ALA A 134 -14.06 8.04 14.41
CA ALA A 134 -14.66 6.80 14.90
C ALA A 134 -13.75 5.58 14.62
N GLY A 135 -13.20 5.51 13.41
CA GLY A 135 -12.26 4.45 13.02
C GLY A 135 -10.99 4.45 13.88
N LEU A 136 -10.40 5.62 14.13
CA LEU A 136 -9.20 5.78 14.96
C LEU A 136 -9.47 5.38 16.40
N LEU A 137 -10.63 5.72 16.97
CA LEU A 137 -11.02 5.27 18.31
C LEU A 137 -11.15 3.74 18.40
N ALA A 138 -11.71 3.10 17.37
CA ALA A 138 -11.80 1.64 17.30
C ALA A 138 -10.41 0.99 17.18
N ALA A 139 -9.56 1.53 16.30
CA ALA A 139 -8.17 1.08 16.12
C ALA A 139 -7.34 1.25 17.40
N GLN A 140 -7.45 2.36 18.13
CA GLN A 140 -6.75 2.54 19.41
C GLN A 140 -7.18 1.49 20.45
N ALA A 141 -8.48 1.19 20.53
CA ALA A 141 -8.98 0.15 21.42
C ALA A 141 -8.46 -1.25 21.01
N ALA A 142 -8.40 -1.54 19.71
CA ALA A 142 -7.80 -2.76 19.17
C ALA A 142 -6.29 -2.87 19.47
N ALA A 143 -5.54 -1.77 19.32
CA ALA A 143 -4.13 -1.71 19.66
C ALA A 143 -3.87 -2.09 21.12
N TRP A 144 -4.63 -1.47 22.04
CA TRP A 144 -4.51 -1.70 23.47
C TRP A 144 -4.88 -3.15 23.86
N ARG A 145 -6.02 -3.64 23.37
CA ARG A 145 -6.49 -5.00 23.67
C ARG A 145 -5.54 -6.06 23.08
N GLY A 146 -5.11 -5.88 21.83
CA GLY A 146 -4.12 -6.74 21.19
C GLY A 146 -2.82 -6.80 21.98
N GLY A 147 -2.28 -5.66 22.41
CA GLY A 147 -1.06 -5.60 23.23
C GLY A 147 -1.20 -6.34 24.56
N THR A 148 -2.31 -6.13 25.26
CA THR A 148 -2.59 -6.81 26.55
C THR A 148 -2.70 -8.32 26.37
N VAL A 149 -3.41 -8.79 25.34
CA VAL A 149 -3.57 -10.22 25.07
C VAL A 149 -2.25 -10.85 24.60
N ALA A 150 -1.45 -10.14 23.80
CA ALA A 150 -0.13 -10.62 23.37
C ALA A 150 0.81 -10.82 24.58
N GLN A 151 0.82 -9.87 25.51
CA GLN A 151 1.61 -9.96 26.74
C GLN A 151 1.19 -11.16 27.61
N ALA A 152 -0.12 -11.34 27.82
CA ALA A 152 -0.65 -12.46 28.59
C ALA A 152 -0.34 -13.82 27.93
N ALA A 153 -0.49 -13.92 26.60
CA ALA A 153 -0.17 -15.13 25.84
C ALA A 153 1.33 -15.48 25.91
N SER A 154 2.21 -14.48 25.88
CA SER A 154 3.65 -14.66 26.07
C SER A 154 3.99 -15.27 27.44
N GLN A 155 3.37 -14.76 28.52
CA GLN A 155 3.55 -15.31 29.87
C GLN A 155 3.07 -16.77 29.98
N GLN A 156 2.04 -17.13 29.21
CA GLN A 156 1.49 -18.48 29.13
C GLN A 156 2.20 -19.36 28.09
N ARG A 157 3.18 -18.83 27.36
CA ARG A 157 3.89 -19.51 26.25
C ARG A 157 2.96 -19.98 25.12
N ASP A 158 1.82 -19.31 24.93
CA ASP A 158 0.93 -19.52 23.79
C ASP A 158 1.39 -18.66 22.62
N TRP A 159 2.38 -19.16 21.89
CA TRP A 159 3.02 -18.42 20.80
C TRP A 159 2.07 -18.07 19.66
N ARG A 160 1.09 -18.94 19.35
CA ARG A 160 0.15 -18.71 18.25
C ARG A 160 -0.80 -17.57 18.57
N ARG A 161 -1.41 -17.61 19.77
CA ARG A 161 -2.28 -16.53 20.24
C ARG A 161 -1.50 -15.22 20.41
N GLY A 162 -0.27 -15.30 20.94
CA GLY A 162 0.62 -14.15 21.09
C GLY A 162 0.95 -13.50 19.75
N ALA A 163 1.27 -14.29 18.72
CA ALA A 163 1.58 -13.78 17.39
C ALA A 163 0.38 -13.07 16.75
N LEU A 164 -0.82 -13.66 16.80
CA LEU A 164 -2.04 -13.05 16.28
C LEU A 164 -2.39 -11.75 17.02
N ALA A 165 -2.36 -11.76 18.35
CA ALA A 165 -2.66 -10.58 19.16
C ALA A 165 -1.63 -9.45 18.94
N SER A 166 -0.35 -9.81 18.74
CA SER A 166 0.70 -8.85 18.41
C SER A 166 0.53 -8.27 17.01
N ALA A 167 0.08 -9.07 16.04
CA ALA A 167 -0.28 -8.60 14.70
C ALA A 167 -1.44 -7.61 14.73
N ILE A 168 -2.48 -7.88 15.54
CA ILE A 168 -3.57 -6.92 15.79
C ILE A 168 -3.02 -5.62 16.36
N ALA A 169 -2.19 -5.70 17.40
CA ALA A 169 -1.64 -4.52 18.05
C ALA A 169 -0.85 -3.65 17.07
N ARG A 170 0.05 -4.25 16.28
CA ARG A 170 0.85 -3.53 15.28
C ARG A 170 0.00 -2.94 14.16
N SER A 171 -0.91 -3.74 13.58
CA SER A 171 -1.77 -3.29 12.48
C SER A 171 -2.68 -2.14 12.93
N ALA A 172 -3.19 -2.20 14.15
CA ALA A 172 -4.02 -1.15 14.71
C ALA A 172 -3.22 0.12 15.06
N VAL A 173 -1.98 0.00 15.54
CA VAL A 173 -1.07 1.16 15.70
C VAL A 173 -0.75 1.81 14.36
N ALA A 174 -0.46 1.00 13.33
CA ALA A 174 -0.23 1.48 11.97
C ALA A 174 -1.47 2.21 11.43
N ALA A 175 -2.67 1.67 11.66
CA ALA A 175 -3.92 2.31 11.30
C ALA A 175 -4.10 3.68 11.97
N VAL A 176 -3.71 3.83 13.24
CA VAL A 176 -3.74 5.12 13.91
C VAL A 176 -2.76 6.12 13.29
N LYS A 177 -1.52 5.68 13.00
CA LYS A 177 -0.51 6.53 12.34
C LYS A 177 -0.91 6.93 10.93
N SER A 178 -1.70 6.09 10.26
CA SER A 178 -2.11 6.32 8.87
C SER A 178 -2.92 7.58 8.64
N ALA A 179 -3.54 8.14 9.69
CA ALA A 179 -4.22 9.43 9.64
C ALA A 179 -3.30 10.59 9.20
N THR A 180 -1.99 10.46 9.41
CA THR A 180 -0.99 11.48 9.02
C THR A 180 0.11 10.95 8.11
N ASP A 181 0.22 9.62 7.95
CA ASP A 181 1.23 8.97 7.11
C ASP A 181 0.60 7.86 6.28
N ALA A 182 0.32 8.14 5.00
CA ALA A 182 -0.28 7.18 4.09
C ALA A 182 0.54 5.89 3.91
N ARG A 183 1.86 5.88 4.15
CA ARG A 183 2.65 4.63 4.13
C ARG A 183 2.20 3.68 5.24
N SER A 184 1.87 4.20 6.42
CA SER A 184 1.39 3.41 7.55
C SER A 184 0.07 2.70 7.26
N ALA A 185 -0.76 3.16 6.31
CA ALA A 185 -1.94 2.42 5.86
C ALA A 185 -1.56 1.07 5.19
N ALA A 186 -0.42 1.02 4.47
CA ALA A 186 0.06 -0.22 3.87
C ALA A 186 0.60 -1.20 4.94
N GLU A 187 1.17 -0.69 6.03
CA GLU A 187 1.62 -1.50 7.17
C GLU A 187 0.46 -2.21 7.88
N VAL A 188 -0.77 -1.68 7.79
CA VAL A 188 -1.99 -2.38 8.26
C VAL A 188 -2.17 -3.68 7.49
N ALA A 189 -2.02 -3.63 6.16
CA ALA A 189 -2.09 -4.81 5.29
C ALA A 189 -0.95 -5.78 5.58
N GLU A 190 0.28 -5.27 5.71
CA GLU A 190 1.46 -6.07 6.06
C GLU A 190 1.23 -6.88 7.34
N GLY A 191 0.79 -6.23 8.41
CA GLY A 191 0.56 -6.85 9.70
C GLY A 191 -0.58 -7.88 9.70
N ALA A 192 -1.63 -7.64 8.91
CA ALA A 192 -2.79 -8.53 8.81
C ALA A 192 -2.58 -9.74 7.88
N SER A 193 -1.75 -9.60 6.85
CA SER A 193 -1.58 -10.58 5.78
C SER A 193 -1.16 -11.99 6.23
N PRO A 194 -0.36 -12.22 7.29
CA PRO A 194 0.00 -13.58 7.71
C PRO A 194 -1.18 -14.34 8.34
N PHE A 195 -2.24 -13.63 8.73
CA PHE A 195 -3.37 -14.18 9.49
C PHE A 195 -4.69 -14.04 8.78
N THR A 196 -4.76 -13.38 7.62
CA THR A 196 -6.01 -13.09 6.93
C THR A 196 -5.80 -13.18 5.42
N GLU A 197 -6.64 -13.96 4.74
CA GLU A 197 -6.62 -14.09 3.29
C GLU A 197 -7.27 -12.86 2.63
N GLY A 198 -6.93 -12.58 1.37
CA GLY A 198 -7.52 -11.46 0.61
C GLY A 198 -7.05 -10.06 1.04
N VAL A 199 -6.18 -9.93 2.05
CA VAL A 199 -5.67 -8.63 2.52
C VAL A 199 -5.02 -7.82 1.40
N TRP A 200 -4.24 -8.48 0.53
CA TRP A 200 -3.60 -7.81 -0.60
C TRP A 200 -4.58 -7.40 -1.70
N ASP A 201 -5.71 -8.08 -1.85
CA ASP A 201 -6.77 -7.70 -2.78
C ASP A 201 -7.52 -6.46 -2.24
N SER A 202 -7.84 -6.46 -0.95
CA SER A 202 -8.40 -5.27 -0.27
C SER A 202 -7.46 -4.08 -0.36
N ALA A 203 -6.16 -4.25 -0.11
CA ALA A 203 -5.19 -3.18 -0.18
C ALA A 203 -5.02 -2.62 -1.61
N ALA A 204 -5.03 -3.48 -2.63
CA ALA A 204 -5.00 -3.06 -4.02
C ALA A 204 -6.29 -2.30 -4.42
N THR A 205 -7.45 -2.74 -3.93
CA THR A 205 -8.74 -2.07 -4.13
C THR A 205 -8.75 -0.68 -3.49
N ILE A 206 -8.19 -0.55 -2.28
CA ILE A 206 -8.04 0.74 -1.60
C ILE A 206 -7.16 1.70 -2.41
N LEU A 207 -6.05 1.22 -2.97
CA LEU A 207 -5.21 2.05 -3.86
C LEU A 207 -5.97 2.45 -5.13
N ASP A 208 -6.71 1.53 -5.74
CA ASP A 208 -7.50 1.77 -6.94
C ASP A 208 -8.54 2.88 -6.71
N GLU A 209 -9.31 2.78 -5.63
CA GLU A 209 -10.33 3.76 -5.26
C GLU A 209 -9.68 5.11 -4.90
N ALA A 210 -8.58 5.12 -4.15
CA ALA A 210 -7.88 6.35 -3.78
C ALA A 210 -7.33 7.12 -5.00
N LEU A 211 -6.91 6.40 -6.05
CA LEU A 211 -6.50 6.97 -7.34
C LEU A 211 -7.64 7.69 -8.08
N THR A 212 -8.90 7.42 -7.74
CA THR A 212 -10.07 8.11 -8.33
C THR A 212 -10.44 9.42 -7.64
N ILE A 213 -9.88 9.69 -6.45
CA ILE A 213 -10.14 10.90 -5.68
C ILE A 213 -9.33 12.05 -6.28
N GLY A 214 -10.02 13.08 -6.78
CA GLY A 214 -9.40 14.27 -7.38
C GLY A 214 -8.77 14.01 -8.75
N ARG A 215 -7.66 14.69 -9.05
CA ARG A 215 -6.95 14.59 -10.32
C ARG A 215 -6.45 13.18 -10.56
N GLN A 216 -6.83 12.63 -11.70
CA GLN A 216 -6.31 11.38 -12.21
C GLN A 216 -5.15 11.66 -13.16
N ALA A 217 -4.19 10.74 -13.21
CA ALA A 217 -3.09 10.80 -14.17
C ALA A 217 -3.64 10.93 -15.61
N PRO A 218 -2.98 11.70 -16.49
CA PRO A 218 -3.33 11.72 -17.89
C PRO A 218 -3.12 10.32 -18.50
N ASP A 219 -3.85 10.02 -19.57
CA ASP A 219 -3.64 8.77 -20.32
C ASP A 219 -2.21 8.73 -20.86
N ILE A 220 -1.38 7.85 -20.29
CA ILE A 220 -0.07 7.51 -20.83
C ILE A 220 -0.29 6.44 -21.90
N ASP A 221 0.16 6.72 -23.12
CA ASP A 221 0.11 5.75 -24.22
C ASP A 221 0.85 4.45 -23.81
N LEU A 222 0.12 3.34 -23.85
CA LEU A 222 0.62 2.02 -23.45
C LEU A 222 1.83 1.57 -24.26
N VAL A 223 1.84 1.85 -25.57
CA VAL A 223 2.95 1.51 -26.45
C VAL A 223 4.17 2.34 -26.07
N GLN A 224 3.99 3.63 -25.84
CA GLN A 224 5.09 4.51 -25.44
C GLN A 224 5.65 4.15 -24.05
N ALA A 225 4.78 3.81 -23.09
CA ALA A 225 5.21 3.33 -21.79
C ALA A 225 6.01 2.04 -21.89
N GLN A 226 5.55 1.11 -22.73
CA GLN A 226 6.25 -0.14 -23.00
C GLN A 226 7.64 0.11 -23.61
N GLU A 227 7.74 0.94 -24.66
CA GLU A 227 9.01 1.29 -25.31
C GLU A 227 10.01 1.89 -24.31
N ARG A 228 9.55 2.74 -23.39
CA ARG A 228 10.40 3.32 -22.34
C ARG A 228 10.91 2.29 -21.35
N LEU A 229 10.04 1.37 -20.92
CA LEU A 229 10.42 0.28 -20.02
C LEU A 229 11.43 -0.66 -20.72
N ASP A 230 11.16 -1.04 -21.96
CA ASP A 230 12.06 -1.91 -22.74
C ASP A 230 13.44 -1.23 -22.98
N ALA A 231 13.45 0.06 -23.30
CA ALA A 231 14.68 0.84 -23.45
C ALA A 231 15.48 0.91 -22.13
N ALA A 232 14.80 1.09 -20.99
CA ALA A 232 15.45 1.10 -19.68
C ALA A 232 16.11 -0.25 -19.36
N ARG A 233 15.45 -1.38 -19.66
CA ARG A 233 16.07 -2.71 -19.50
C ARG A 233 17.29 -2.91 -20.39
N ALA A 234 17.22 -2.49 -21.66
CA ALA A 234 18.33 -2.61 -22.60
C ALA A 234 19.55 -1.78 -22.16
N SER A 235 19.34 -0.64 -21.51
CA SER A 235 20.42 0.21 -20.98
C SER A 235 21.12 -0.36 -19.74
N ALA A 236 20.52 -1.37 -19.10
CA ALA A 236 21.07 -2.03 -17.91
C ALA A 236 22.01 -3.22 -18.25
N SER A 237 22.20 -3.50 -19.55
CA SER A 237 23.02 -4.59 -20.10
C SER A 237 24.45 -4.16 -20.43
#